data_AF-A0A553V6C1-F1
#
_entry.id   AF-A0A553V6C1-F1
#
_cell.length_a   1.000
_cell.length_b   1.000
_cell.length_c   1.000
_cell.angle_alpha   90.00
_cell.angle_beta   90.00
_cell.angle_gamma   90.00
#
_symmetry.space_group_name_H-M   'P 1'
#
loop_
_entity.id
_entity.type
_entity.pdbx_description
1 polymer ?
#
loop_
_entity_poly.entity_id
_entity_poly.type
_entity_poly.pdbx_seq_one_letter_code
_entity_poly.pdbx_strand_id
1 'polypeptide(L)'
;MPYLPLTPEGLDVLVSRTFREALSSSFEIRTPEDWFFLAYLLFGTFRDDDNGAAVVDRVSVANLFGVEPKLITQGLFRSNFLIAEFATRTGLQLHLTNSNSIVGKARTCRIVLNEHLQSLFEQCQIGQIEMVYFISGKSFSEREEQRRRILRADARANFPLSSLRPNFAVGTALNRQPPKSFAPFVKRLTQACEYVSTTMSGDKRTGQLRILSTLSTFFPPTYKQVRNSERLFTVGDSAAYLSSDVRDILFSGTWSADLSNAHLVIAARLWGLDDLLNLIEEKGSIWPYLMCELQLPIEKKPELKKVIYATVYGKPVPQLKGQITRELGREFTERYMLLPMTATLLEGREQHMDGIRSNGGITDAYGKFHALTDTGEKGESAVRTILSREVGSYEFKVMSAAAEIIRGSNGQVWIPLWLHDGIYVKFRDAARVENWKLKITEAVALESSKYGMPLKLVWELS
;
A
#
# COMPACT_ATOMS: atom_id res chain seq x y z
N MET A 1 11.65 4.59 11.33
CA MET A 1 11.31 5.23 10.04
C MET A 1 11.29 6.73 10.26
N PRO A 2 11.81 7.59 9.38
CA PRO A 2 11.36 8.97 9.39
C PRO A 2 9.98 8.94 8.75
N TYR A 3 8.94 8.93 9.60
CA TYR A 3 7.63 9.34 9.15
C TYR A 3 7.79 10.74 8.55
N LEU A 4 7.08 11.04 7.46
CA LEU A 4 6.91 12.44 7.08
C LEU A 4 6.47 13.20 8.33
N PRO A 5 6.88 14.47 8.52
CA PRO A 5 6.15 15.31 9.44
C PRO A 5 4.71 15.26 8.96
N LEU A 6 3.83 14.70 9.80
CA LEU A 6 2.41 14.94 9.66
C LEU A 6 2.34 16.47 9.76
N THR A 7 1.98 17.14 8.66
CA THR A 7 1.75 18.57 8.69
C THR A 7 0.26 18.82 8.71
N PRO A 8 -0.21 19.91 9.36
CA PRO A 8 -1.61 20.31 9.30
C PRO A 8 -2.12 20.37 7.86
N GLU A 9 -1.34 20.91 6.91
CA GLU A 9 -1.75 21.02 5.50
C GLU A 9 -1.97 19.67 4.81
N GLY A 10 -1.29 18.61 5.28
CA GLY A 10 -1.42 17.25 4.78
C GLY A 10 -2.63 16.49 5.33
N LEU A 11 -3.26 16.99 6.39
CA LEU A 11 -4.44 16.38 7.03
C LEU A 11 -5.67 17.30 7.10
N ASP A 12 -5.56 18.55 6.66
CA ASP A 12 -6.66 19.52 6.59
C ASP A 12 -7.59 19.23 5.40
N VAL A 13 -8.31 18.11 5.50
CA VAL A 13 -9.27 17.61 4.50
C VAL A 13 -10.56 18.46 4.46
N LEU A 14 -11.31 18.38 3.36
CA LEU A 14 -12.62 19.04 3.25
C LEU A 14 -13.72 18.18 3.90
N VAL A 15 -14.47 18.80 4.81
CA VAL A 15 -15.64 18.21 5.47
C VAL A 15 -16.85 19.13 5.38
N SER A 16 -18.05 18.58 5.60
CA SER A 16 -19.24 19.42 5.69
C SER A 16 -19.13 20.30 6.92
N ARG A 17 -19.59 21.55 6.81
CA ARG A 17 -19.70 22.45 7.95
C ARG A 17 -20.49 21.82 9.09
N THR A 18 -21.62 21.21 8.77
CA THR A 18 -22.51 20.54 9.73
C THR A 18 -21.78 19.48 10.55
N PHE A 19 -20.99 18.61 9.91
CA PHE A 19 -20.21 17.60 10.64
C PHE A 19 -19.17 18.23 11.56
N ARG A 20 -18.44 19.23 11.08
CA ARG A 20 -17.42 19.91 11.88
C ARG A 20 -18.03 20.62 13.10
N GLU A 21 -19.14 21.32 12.90
CA GLU A 21 -19.87 22.02 13.96
C GLU A 21 -20.48 21.05 14.97
N ALA A 22 -21.02 19.92 14.51
CA ALA A 22 -21.54 18.87 15.38
C ALA A 22 -20.44 18.26 16.25
N LEU A 23 -19.23 18.05 15.70
CA LEU A 23 -18.07 17.62 16.48
C LEU A 23 -17.68 18.65 17.55
N SER A 24 -17.56 19.93 17.20
CA SER A 24 -17.20 20.97 18.17
C SER A 24 -18.28 21.23 19.22
N SER A 25 -19.53 20.92 18.90
CA SER A 25 -20.65 21.05 19.85
C SER A 25 -20.75 19.85 20.78
N SER A 26 -20.34 18.66 20.31
CA SER A 26 -20.38 17.43 21.09
C SER A 26 -19.13 17.22 21.96
N PHE A 27 -18.00 17.84 21.58
CA PHE A 27 -16.70 17.62 22.20
C PHE A 27 -15.94 18.94 22.39
N GLU A 28 -15.10 19.01 23.42
CA GLU A 28 -14.32 20.19 23.77
C GLU A 28 -13.05 20.32 22.91
N ILE A 29 -13.20 20.36 21.59
CA ILE A 29 -12.08 20.47 20.62
C ILE A 29 -11.74 21.95 20.45
N ARG A 30 -10.70 22.42 21.16
CA ARG A 30 -10.42 23.87 21.28
C ARG A 30 -9.18 24.32 20.53
N THR A 31 -8.16 23.46 20.44
CA THR A 31 -6.84 23.85 19.91
C THR A 31 -6.62 23.31 18.49
N PRO A 32 -5.78 23.98 17.67
CA PRO A 32 -5.35 23.42 16.38
C PRO A 32 -4.74 22.01 16.50
N GLU A 33 -4.04 21.73 17.60
CA GLU A 33 -3.46 20.43 17.91
C GLU A 33 -4.54 19.36 18.15
N ASP A 34 -5.65 19.71 18.83
CA ASP A 34 -6.79 18.80 19.02
C ASP A 34 -7.40 18.43 17.67
N TRP A 35 -7.66 19.43 16.84
CA TRP A 35 -8.20 19.22 15.50
C TRP A 35 -7.25 18.39 14.63
N PHE A 36 -5.95 18.63 14.77
CA PHE A 36 -4.94 17.92 14.00
C PHE A 36 -4.82 16.45 14.40
N PHE A 37 -4.81 16.16 15.70
CA PHE A 37 -4.81 14.78 16.20
C PHE A 37 -6.12 14.07 15.87
N LEU A 38 -7.26 14.75 15.98
CA LEU A 38 -8.56 14.22 15.55
C LEU A 38 -8.59 13.93 14.04
N ALA A 39 -8.00 14.81 13.22
CA ALA A 39 -7.87 14.59 11.79
C ALA A 39 -7.04 13.33 11.48
N TYR A 40 -5.96 13.11 12.23
CA TYR A 40 -5.19 11.87 12.14
C TYR A 40 -6.03 10.64 12.50
N LEU A 41 -6.82 10.70 13.57
CA LEU A 41 -7.65 9.56 13.98
C LEU A 41 -8.81 9.27 13.01
N LEU A 42 -9.39 10.28 12.36
CA LEU A 42 -10.52 10.10 11.42
C LEU A 42 -10.07 9.86 9.97
N PHE A 43 -9.07 10.61 9.52
CA PHE A 43 -8.64 10.66 8.11
C PHE A 43 -7.20 10.21 7.89
N GLY A 44 -6.43 9.97 8.97
CA GLY A 44 -5.09 9.43 8.87
C GLY A 44 -5.05 8.07 8.20
N THR A 45 -3.90 7.74 7.65
CA THR A 45 -3.78 6.74 6.58
C THR A 45 -3.12 5.47 7.08
N PHE A 46 -2.45 5.56 8.23
CA PHE A 46 -1.86 4.40 8.89
C PHE A 46 -2.94 3.71 9.72
N ARG A 47 -3.50 2.63 9.18
CA ARG A 47 -4.60 1.87 9.77
C ARG A 47 -4.22 0.41 9.98
N ASP A 48 -4.92 -0.22 10.91
CA ASP A 48 -4.80 -1.65 11.15
C ASP A 48 -5.68 -2.38 10.14
N ASP A 49 -5.11 -3.37 9.45
CA ASP A 49 -5.78 -4.06 8.35
C ASP A 49 -7.00 -4.89 8.82
N ASP A 50 -7.03 -5.29 10.10
CA ASP A 50 -8.08 -6.15 10.62
C ASP A 50 -9.33 -5.37 11.06
N ASN A 51 -9.15 -4.16 11.60
CA ASN A 51 -10.26 -3.40 12.21
C ASN A 51 -10.40 -1.95 11.69
N GLY A 52 -9.55 -1.53 10.76
CA GLY A 52 -9.59 -0.21 10.14
C GLY A 52 -9.28 0.98 11.07
N ALA A 53 -8.94 0.74 12.33
CA ALA A 53 -8.68 1.79 13.32
C ALA A 53 -7.32 2.47 13.09
N ALA A 54 -7.15 3.70 13.60
CA ALA A 54 -5.92 4.47 13.44
C ALA A 54 -4.77 3.79 14.16
N VAL A 55 -3.69 3.45 13.48
CA VAL A 55 -2.48 2.98 14.15
C VAL A 55 -1.76 4.20 14.72
N VAL A 56 -1.65 4.25 16.03
CA VAL A 56 -0.96 5.29 16.79
C VAL A 56 0.32 4.70 17.37
N ASP A 57 1.44 4.94 16.68
CA ASP A 57 2.77 4.63 17.19
C ASP A 57 3.39 5.84 17.91
N ARG A 58 4.42 5.56 18.70
CA ARG A 58 5.11 6.56 19.53
C ARG A 58 5.67 7.73 18.70
N VAL A 59 6.19 7.49 17.50
CA VAL A 59 6.78 8.54 16.67
C VAL A 59 5.70 9.42 16.06
N SER A 60 4.61 8.81 15.56
CA SER A 60 3.48 9.55 14.99
C SER A 60 2.83 10.47 16.03
N VAL A 61 2.58 9.98 17.24
CA VAL A 61 2.01 10.82 18.32
C VAL A 61 2.98 11.93 18.70
N ALA A 62 4.28 11.64 18.85
CA ALA A 62 5.26 12.67 19.15
C ALA A 62 5.27 13.79 18.09
N ASN A 63 5.24 13.43 16.81
CA ASN A 63 5.19 14.40 15.72
C ASN A 63 3.91 15.23 15.73
N LEU A 64 2.75 14.60 15.98
CA LEU A 64 1.45 15.29 16.02
C LEU A 64 1.34 16.31 17.15
N PHE A 65 2.01 16.05 18.28
CA PHE A 65 2.04 16.95 19.44
C PHE A 65 3.32 17.80 19.53
N GLY A 66 4.14 17.85 18.46
CA GLY A 66 5.34 18.69 18.43
C GLY A 66 6.43 18.33 19.44
N VAL A 67 6.49 17.07 19.88
CA VAL A 67 7.47 16.60 20.86
C VAL A 67 8.86 16.53 20.24
N GLU A 68 9.87 17.05 20.95
CA GLU A 68 11.25 17.03 20.48
C GLU A 68 11.75 15.59 20.18
N PRO A 69 12.37 15.35 19.01
CA PRO A 69 12.86 14.02 18.64
C PRO A 69 13.81 13.38 19.66
N LYS A 70 14.60 14.19 20.39
CA LYS A 70 15.54 13.72 21.41
C LYS A 70 14.81 12.95 22.53
N LEU A 71 13.65 13.41 22.98
CA LEU A 71 12.85 12.76 24.03
C LEU A 71 12.33 11.39 23.59
N ILE A 72 12.09 11.22 22.28
CA ILE A 72 11.73 9.92 21.70
C ILE A 72 12.93 8.98 21.78
N THR A 73 14.10 9.42 21.28
CA THR A 73 15.32 8.59 21.23
C THR A 73 15.82 8.17 22.60
N GLN A 74 15.66 9.01 23.62
CA GLN A 74 16.06 8.74 25.00
C GLN A 74 15.06 7.88 25.80
N GLY A 75 13.93 7.47 25.19
CA GLY A 75 12.93 6.66 25.90
C GLY A 75 12.05 7.46 26.90
N LEU A 76 12.21 8.78 26.98
CA LEU A 76 11.51 9.62 27.97
C LEU A 76 10.07 9.97 27.55
N PHE A 77 9.77 9.97 26.26
CA PHE A 77 8.42 10.22 25.76
C PHE A 77 7.48 9.00 25.91
N ARG A 78 6.28 9.18 26.46
CA ARG A 78 5.22 8.14 26.56
C ARG A 78 3.95 8.58 25.85
N SER A 79 3.68 8.00 24.68
CA SER A 79 2.51 8.37 23.85
C SER A 79 1.16 8.17 24.54
N ASN A 80 1.03 7.17 25.41
CA ASN A 80 -0.22 6.90 26.13
C ASN A 80 -0.69 8.08 26.98
N PHE A 81 0.25 8.85 27.55
CA PHE A 81 -0.10 9.99 28.37
C PHE A 81 -0.78 11.08 27.55
N LEU A 82 -0.21 11.47 26.41
CA LEU A 82 -0.79 12.48 25.53
C LEU A 82 -2.13 12.02 24.91
N ILE A 83 -2.26 10.74 24.56
CA ILE A 83 -3.53 10.21 24.05
C ILE A 83 -4.62 10.28 25.13
N ALA A 84 -4.29 9.90 26.37
CA ALA A 84 -5.22 9.97 27.49
C ALA A 84 -5.58 11.41 27.84
N GLU A 85 -4.58 12.31 27.88
CA GLU A 85 -4.77 13.74 28.09
C GLU A 85 -5.68 14.34 27.02
N PHE A 86 -5.46 14.01 25.74
CA PHE A 86 -6.32 14.41 24.63
C PHE A 86 -7.76 13.92 24.83
N ALA A 87 -7.96 12.65 25.18
CA ALA A 87 -9.29 12.08 25.43
C ALA A 87 -10.00 12.80 26.59
N THR A 88 -9.31 12.99 27.72
CA THR A 88 -9.84 13.70 28.88
C THR A 88 -10.17 15.15 28.56
N ARG A 89 -9.29 15.86 27.87
CA ARG A 89 -9.46 17.28 27.53
C ARG A 89 -10.60 17.52 26.54
N THR A 90 -10.74 16.66 25.53
CA THR A 90 -11.76 16.82 24.49
C THR A 90 -13.10 16.18 24.85
N GLY A 91 -13.13 15.29 25.85
CA GLY A 91 -14.30 14.47 26.16
C GLY A 91 -14.52 13.32 25.16
N LEU A 92 -13.59 13.08 24.23
CA LEU A 92 -13.70 11.99 23.26
C LEU A 92 -13.48 10.63 23.94
N GLN A 93 -14.37 9.69 23.65
CA GLN A 93 -14.19 8.30 24.03
C GLN A 93 -13.32 7.58 23.01
N LEU A 94 -12.16 7.08 23.47
CA LEU A 94 -11.19 6.36 22.64
C LEU A 94 -11.09 4.90 23.09
N HIS A 95 -11.25 3.99 22.14
CA HIS A 95 -10.96 2.57 22.34
C HIS A 95 -9.55 2.26 21.82
N LEU A 96 -8.66 1.88 22.74
CA LEU A 96 -7.27 1.56 22.43
C LEU A 96 -7.04 0.05 22.49
N THR A 97 -6.49 -0.52 21.43
CA THR A 97 -6.04 -1.92 21.41
C THR A 97 -4.59 -2.02 20.97
N ASN A 98 -3.95 -3.17 21.18
CA ASN A 98 -2.65 -3.41 20.56
C ASN A 98 -2.83 -3.59 19.05
N SER A 99 -1.94 -3.04 18.23
CA SER A 99 -1.95 -3.33 16.79
C SER A 99 -1.23 -4.64 16.52
N ASN A 100 -1.79 -5.44 15.60
CA ASN A 100 -1.21 -6.70 15.16
C ASN A 100 0.05 -6.48 14.31
N SER A 101 0.10 -5.36 13.57
CA SER A 101 1.20 -5.04 12.66
C SER A 101 2.53 -4.73 13.36
N ILE A 102 2.48 -4.13 14.56
CA ILE A 102 3.68 -3.80 15.34
C ILE A 102 3.41 -4.04 16.84
N VAL A 103 3.26 -5.32 17.19
CA VAL A 103 2.95 -5.78 18.56
C VAL A 103 3.89 -5.13 19.58
N GLY A 104 3.30 -4.46 20.58
CA GLY A 104 4.02 -3.83 21.68
C GLY A 104 4.70 -2.48 21.37
N LYS A 105 4.68 -2.01 20.11
CA LYS A 105 5.25 -0.70 19.72
C LYS A 105 4.24 0.28 19.12
N ALA A 106 3.08 -0.22 18.70
CA ALA A 106 1.97 0.60 18.22
C ALA A 106 0.65 0.10 18.81
N ARG A 107 -0.32 1.01 18.90
CA ARG A 107 -1.69 0.71 19.29
C ARG A 107 -2.62 1.07 18.14
N THR A 108 -3.81 0.49 18.13
CA THR A 108 -4.90 1.05 17.33
C THR A 108 -5.74 1.94 18.22
N CYS A 109 -6.28 3.02 17.65
CA CYS A 109 -7.15 3.96 18.32
C CYS A 109 -8.42 4.13 17.47
N ARG A 110 -9.56 3.81 18.06
CA ARG A 110 -10.88 4.02 17.48
C ARG A 110 -11.63 5.08 18.29
N ILE A 111 -12.19 6.07 17.61
CA ILE A 111 -13.09 7.03 18.22
C ILE A 111 -14.47 6.42 18.28
N VAL A 112 -15.15 6.56 19.41
CA VAL A 112 -16.56 6.21 19.55
C VAL A 112 -17.39 7.45 19.21
N LEU A 113 -17.94 7.48 18.00
CA LEU A 113 -18.92 8.49 17.58
C LEU A 113 -20.32 7.97 17.89
N ASN A 114 -21.22 8.85 18.32
CA ASN A 114 -22.65 8.51 18.41
C ASN A 114 -23.24 8.34 16.99
N GLU A 115 -24.41 7.71 16.90
CA GLU A 115 -25.05 7.39 15.60
C GLU A 115 -25.23 8.62 14.70
N HIS A 116 -25.57 9.77 15.29
CA HIS A 116 -25.74 11.02 14.55
C HIS A 116 -24.43 11.51 13.92
N LEU A 117 -23.34 11.58 14.70
CA LEU A 117 -22.03 11.98 14.22
C LEU A 117 -21.44 10.98 13.22
N GLN A 118 -21.69 9.68 13.46
CA GLN A 118 -21.28 8.63 12.53
C GLN A 118 -21.99 8.79 11.17
N SER A 119 -23.30 9.06 11.18
CA SER A 119 -24.06 9.33 9.96
C SER A 119 -23.54 10.58 9.23
N LEU A 120 -23.27 11.67 9.95
CA LEU A 120 -22.69 12.88 9.37
C LEU A 120 -21.29 12.65 8.79
N PHE A 121 -20.46 11.84 9.46
CA PHE A 121 -19.13 11.47 8.97
C PHE A 121 -19.22 10.67 7.67
N GLU A 122 -20.12 9.70 7.59
CA GLU A 122 -20.34 8.91 6.38
C GLU A 122 -20.87 9.77 5.23
N GLN A 123 -21.82 10.67 5.50
CA GLN A 123 -22.31 11.63 4.50
C GLN A 123 -21.20 12.54 3.98
N CYS A 124 -20.25 12.95 4.82
CA CYS A 124 -19.10 13.73 4.39
C CYS A 124 -18.26 13.01 3.32
N GLN A 125 -18.31 11.68 3.23
CA GLN A 125 -17.50 10.93 2.26
C GLN A 125 -18.15 10.83 0.86
N ILE A 126 -19.41 11.24 0.71
CA ILE A 126 -20.22 10.99 -0.51
C ILE A 126 -20.48 12.27 -1.33
N GLY A 127 -20.20 13.44 -0.77
CA GLY A 127 -20.39 14.75 -1.44
C GLY A 127 -21.01 15.75 -0.47
N GLN A 128 -20.65 17.04 -0.59
CA GLN A 128 -20.93 18.01 0.47
C GLN A 128 -21.46 19.34 -0.06
N ILE A 129 -22.47 19.85 0.66
CA ILE A 129 -22.94 21.23 0.60
C ILE A 129 -22.19 21.98 1.72
N GLU A 130 -21.72 23.21 1.45
CA GLU A 130 -20.98 24.06 2.41
C GLU A 130 -19.72 23.42 3.02
N MET A 131 -18.73 23.14 2.18
CA MET A 131 -17.46 22.55 2.61
C MET A 131 -16.61 23.52 3.45
N VAL A 132 -15.98 22.99 4.49
CA VAL A 132 -14.96 23.66 5.29
C VAL A 132 -13.72 22.77 5.42
N TYR A 133 -12.57 23.39 5.61
CA TYR A 133 -11.35 22.69 5.96
C TYR A 133 -11.43 22.19 7.41
N PHE A 134 -11.19 20.90 7.63
CA PHE A 134 -11.44 20.23 8.91
C PHE A 134 -10.69 20.87 10.09
N ILE A 135 -9.38 21.06 9.93
CA ILE A 135 -8.50 21.60 10.98
C ILE A 135 -8.73 23.11 11.10
N SER A 136 -8.61 23.84 10.00
CA SER A 136 -8.64 25.30 10.05
C SER A 136 -10.05 25.90 10.21
N GLY A 137 -11.10 25.14 9.91
CA GLY A 137 -12.49 25.60 9.91
C GLY A 137 -12.82 26.61 8.80
N LYS A 138 -11.84 26.98 7.97
CA LYS A 138 -12.04 27.96 6.90
C LYS A 138 -12.99 27.40 5.85
N SER A 139 -13.88 28.25 5.35
CA SER A 139 -14.76 27.88 4.24
C SER A 139 -13.95 27.54 2.99
N PHE A 140 -14.40 26.54 2.26
CA PHE A 140 -13.85 26.21 0.95
C PHE A 140 -13.96 27.43 0.02
N SER A 141 -12.89 27.69 -0.72
CA SER A 141 -12.92 28.59 -1.87
C SER A 141 -12.02 28.00 -2.95
N GLU A 142 -12.44 28.11 -4.22
CA GLU A 142 -11.65 27.58 -5.34
C GLU A 142 -10.27 28.23 -5.41
N ARG A 143 -10.16 29.51 -5.00
CA ARG A 143 -8.87 30.22 -4.94
C ARG A 143 -7.89 29.59 -3.94
N GLU A 144 -8.35 29.30 -2.73
CA GLU A 144 -7.52 28.67 -1.70
C GLU A 144 -7.20 27.22 -2.07
N GLU A 145 -8.16 26.47 -2.60
CA GLU A 145 -7.91 25.10 -3.04
C GLU A 145 -6.92 25.06 -4.21
N GLN A 146 -7.01 25.99 -5.17
CA GLN A 146 -6.05 26.09 -6.25
C GLN A 146 -4.64 26.41 -5.74
N ARG A 147 -4.51 27.29 -4.74
CA ARG A 147 -3.23 27.55 -4.06
C ARG A 147 -2.69 26.28 -3.40
N ARG A 148 -3.53 25.56 -2.65
CA ARG A 148 -3.15 24.30 -1.99
C ARG A 148 -2.75 23.23 -3.00
N ARG A 149 -3.45 23.10 -4.14
CA ARG A 149 -3.08 22.19 -5.24
C ARG A 149 -1.68 22.49 -5.79
N ILE A 150 -1.33 23.77 -5.97
CA ILE A 150 0.01 24.17 -6.42
C ILE A 150 1.07 23.79 -5.39
N LEU A 151 0.84 24.11 -4.11
CA LEU A 151 1.76 23.76 -3.02
C LEU A 151 1.96 22.24 -2.91
N ARG A 152 0.87 21.46 -3.00
CA ARG A 152 0.93 19.98 -3.00
C ARG A 152 1.68 19.44 -4.23
N ALA A 153 1.45 20.03 -5.40
CA ALA A 153 2.14 19.62 -6.63
C ALA A 153 3.65 19.86 -6.54
N ASP A 154 4.06 21.00 -5.99
CA ASP A 154 5.46 21.35 -5.76
C ASP A 154 6.09 20.44 -4.69
N ALA A 155 5.42 20.26 -3.55
CA ALA A 155 5.86 19.36 -2.48
C ALA A 155 6.03 17.91 -2.98
N ARG A 156 5.14 17.44 -3.85
CA ARG A 156 5.25 16.13 -4.49
C ARG A 156 6.44 16.07 -5.46
N ALA A 157 6.57 17.05 -6.35
CA ALA A 157 7.65 17.07 -7.34
C ALA A 157 9.05 17.14 -6.69
N ASN A 158 9.14 17.77 -5.52
CA ASN A 158 10.35 17.92 -4.71
C ASN A 158 10.40 16.93 -3.53
N PHE A 159 9.57 15.89 -3.54
CA PHE A 159 9.53 14.92 -2.45
C PHE A 159 10.90 14.27 -2.24
N PRO A 160 11.43 14.21 -1.01
CA PRO A 160 12.79 13.77 -0.76
C PRO A 160 12.93 12.27 -1.02
N LEU A 161 13.62 11.93 -2.11
CA LEU A 161 14.05 10.57 -2.44
C LEU A 161 15.58 10.52 -2.42
N SER A 162 16.14 9.45 -1.89
CA SER A 162 17.58 9.23 -1.89
C SER A 162 18.03 8.81 -3.29
N SER A 163 18.95 9.58 -3.88
CA SER A 163 19.58 9.30 -5.17
C SER A 163 20.48 8.07 -5.16
N LEU A 164 20.87 7.60 -3.98
CA LEU A 164 21.69 6.40 -3.81
C LEU A 164 20.89 5.10 -3.97
N ARG A 165 19.57 5.19 -4.10
CA ARG A 165 18.70 4.02 -4.18
C ARG A 165 18.27 3.73 -5.62
N PRO A 166 18.18 2.46 -6.00
CA PRO A 166 17.90 2.07 -7.38
C PRO A 166 16.54 2.57 -7.89
N ASN A 167 15.56 2.70 -7.00
CA ASN A 167 14.22 3.18 -7.32
C ASN A 167 14.10 4.71 -7.42
N PHE A 168 15.19 5.47 -7.29
CA PHE A 168 15.18 6.94 -7.35
C PHE A 168 14.63 7.48 -8.66
N ALA A 169 15.09 6.97 -9.79
CA ALA A 169 14.72 7.48 -11.10
C ALA A 169 13.23 7.29 -11.39
N VAL A 170 12.70 6.10 -11.08
CA VAL A 170 11.26 5.78 -11.22
C VAL A 170 10.43 6.63 -10.26
N GLY A 171 10.79 6.68 -8.98
CA GLY A 171 10.05 7.46 -7.98
C GLY A 171 10.00 8.95 -8.32
N THR A 172 11.12 9.52 -8.76
CA THR A 172 11.20 10.91 -9.22
C THR A 172 10.31 11.16 -10.44
N ALA A 173 10.32 10.25 -11.40
CA ALA A 173 9.49 10.37 -12.60
C ALA A 173 7.98 10.34 -12.26
N LEU A 174 7.56 9.40 -11.40
CA LEU A 174 6.16 9.31 -10.93
C LEU A 174 5.72 10.58 -10.18
N ASN A 175 6.58 11.08 -9.29
CA ASN A 175 6.29 12.29 -8.51
C ASN A 175 6.25 13.58 -9.34
N ARG A 176 6.90 13.62 -10.51
CA ARG A 176 6.94 14.80 -11.39
C ARG A 176 5.84 14.83 -12.46
N GLN A 177 4.97 13.83 -12.53
CA GLN A 177 3.91 13.81 -13.53
C GLN A 177 2.95 15.00 -13.39
N PRO A 178 2.55 15.70 -14.45
CA PRO A 178 1.72 16.90 -14.31
C PRO A 178 0.35 16.62 -13.64
N PRO A 179 -0.06 17.36 -12.60
CA PRO A 179 -1.36 17.14 -11.94
C PRO A 179 -2.55 17.21 -12.90
N LYS A 180 -2.48 18.08 -13.92
CA LYS A 180 -3.52 18.20 -14.95
C LYS A 180 -3.81 16.89 -15.70
N SER A 181 -2.83 15.99 -15.81
CA SER A 181 -2.99 14.69 -16.48
C SER A 181 -3.96 13.77 -15.72
N PHE A 182 -4.23 14.07 -14.45
CA PHE A 182 -5.08 13.28 -13.58
C PHE A 182 -6.52 13.80 -13.47
N ALA A 183 -6.82 14.98 -14.05
CA ALA A 183 -8.16 15.56 -14.05
C ALA A 183 -9.26 14.61 -14.58
N PRO A 184 -9.02 13.77 -15.62
CA PRO A 184 -10.02 12.81 -16.08
C PRO A 184 -10.42 11.77 -15.02
N PHE A 185 -9.48 11.35 -14.16
CA PHE A 185 -9.77 10.36 -13.11
C PHE A 185 -10.52 11.01 -11.94
N VAL A 186 -10.19 12.26 -11.59
CA VAL A 186 -10.92 13.02 -10.56
C VAL A 186 -12.41 13.12 -10.89
N LYS A 187 -12.76 13.26 -12.18
CA LYS A 187 -14.17 13.28 -12.63
C LYS A 187 -14.94 11.97 -12.37
N ARG A 188 -14.23 10.87 -12.11
CA ARG A 188 -14.83 9.55 -11.83
C ARG A 188 -14.92 9.22 -10.34
N LEU A 189 -14.44 10.12 -9.47
CA LEU A 189 -14.54 9.90 -8.01
C LEU A 189 -15.98 9.70 -7.57
N THR A 190 -16.94 10.47 -8.11
CA THR A 190 -18.36 10.30 -7.79
C THR A 190 -18.87 8.90 -8.13
N GLN A 191 -18.55 8.40 -9.33
CA GLN A 191 -18.92 7.06 -9.78
C GLN A 191 -18.28 5.97 -8.90
N ALA A 192 -17.01 6.15 -8.53
CA ALA A 192 -16.33 5.24 -7.61
C ALA A 192 -16.95 5.24 -6.21
N CYS A 193 -17.33 6.41 -5.68
CA CYS A 193 -18.02 6.55 -4.40
C CYS A 193 -19.39 5.87 -4.40
N GLU A 194 -20.15 6.00 -5.48
CA GLU A 194 -21.45 5.34 -5.66
C GLU A 194 -21.30 3.82 -5.69
N TYR A 195 -20.33 3.30 -6.46
CA TYR A 195 -20.02 1.87 -6.49
C TYR A 195 -19.67 1.32 -5.09
N VAL A 196 -18.77 2.00 -4.37
CA VAL A 196 -18.39 1.58 -3.02
C VAL A 196 -19.59 1.62 -2.07
N SER A 197 -20.42 2.66 -2.17
CA SER A 197 -21.58 2.83 -1.29
C SER A 197 -22.65 1.75 -1.50
N THR A 198 -22.77 1.23 -2.72
CA THR A 198 -23.80 0.26 -3.10
C THR A 198 -23.34 -1.20 -3.02
N THR A 199 -22.05 -1.48 -3.26
CA THR A 199 -21.53 -2.86 -3.38
C THR A 199 -20.71 -3.33 -2.19
N MET A 200 -20.22 -2.42 -1.34
CA MET A 200 -19.39 -2.76 -0.18
C MET A 200 -20.13 -2.52 1.13
N SER A 201 -19.69 -3.20 2.19
CA SER A 201 -20.24 -3.06 3.54
C SER A 201 -19.13 -3.06 4.61
N GLY A 202 -19.50 -2.67 5.83
CA GLY A 202 -18.61 -2.67 7.00
C GLY A 202 -17.35 -1.82 6.84
N ASP A 203 -16.27 -2.22 7.52
CA ASP A 203 -15.01 -1.47 7.56
C ASP A 203 -14.35 -1.33 6.18
N LYS A 204 -14.58 -2.29 5.27
CA LYS A 204 -14.07 -2.21 3.89
C LYS A 204 -14.70 -1.03 3.14
N ARG A 205 -16.02 -0.83 3.25
CA ARG A 205 -16.73 0.31 2.66
C ARG A 205 -16.17 1.62 3.21
N THR A 206 -16.11 1.74 4.53
CA THR A 206 -15.61 2.95 5.22
C THR A 206 -14.17 3.27 4.82
N GLY A 207 -13.30 2.27 4.73
CA GLY A 207 -11.91 2.44 4.29
C GLY A 207 -11.81 2.93 2.85
N GLN A 208 -12.56 2.35 1.92
CA GLN A 208 -12.55 2.75 0.51
C GLN A 208 -13.14 4.15 0.29
N LEU A 209 -14.25 4.50 0.95
CA LEU A 209 -14.84 5.84 0.88
C LEU A 209 -13.93 6.91 1.46
N ARG A 210 -13.21 6.61 2.55
CA ARG A 210 -12.20 7.51 3.11
C ARG A 210 -11.09 7.79 2.10
N ILE A 211 -10.53 6.75 1.46
CA ILE A 211 -9.49 6.91 0.45
C ILE A 211 -10.02 7.79 -0.70
N LEU A 212 -11.21 7.50 -1.23
CA LEU A 212 -11.82 8.28 -2.33
C LEU A 212 -12.05 9.75 -1.94
N SER A 213 -12.51 10.00 -0.72
CA SER A 213 -12.65 11.36 -0.17
C SER A 213 -11.30 12.08 -0.13
N THR A 214 -10.24 11.41 0.33
CA THR A 214 -8.88 11.98 0.31
C THR A 214 -8.40 12.26 -1.11
N LEU A 215 -8.70 11.41 -2.10
CA LEU A 215 -8.29 11.62 -3.50
C LEU A 215 -8.96 12.84 -4.16
N SER A 216 -10.07 13.35 -3.61
CA SER A 216 -10.67 14.61 -4.09
C SER A 216 -9.77 15.82 -3.85
N THR A 217 -8.87 15.73 -2.86
CA THR A 217 -7.99 16.83 -2.42
C THR A 217 -6.50 16.50 -2.61
N PHE A 218 -6.10 15.24 -2.44
CA PHE A 218 -4.72 14.75 -2.48
C PHE A 218 -4.52 13.74 -3.62
N PHE A 219 -4.64 14.22 -4.85
CA PHE A 219 -4.35 13.45 -6.06
C PHE A 219 -3.58 14.32 -7.06
N PRO A 220 -2.53 13.81 -7.73
CA PRO A 220 -2.06 12.42 -7.84
C PRO A 220 -1.29 11.84 -6.64
N PRO A 221 -1.02 10.52 -6.61
CA PRO A 221 -0.23 9.88 -5.56
C PRO A 221 1.18 10.46 -5.46
N THR A 222 1.69 10.54 -4.23
CA THR A 222 3.11 10.83 -3.95
C THR A 222 3.81 9.55 -3.54
N TYR A 223 4.91 9.22 -4.19
CA TYR A 223 5.70 8.02 -3.95
C TYR A 223 6.90 8.32 -3.05
N LYS A 224 7.20 7.36 -2.16
CA LYS A 224 8.30 7.37 -1.19
C LYS A 224 9.09 6.07 -1.21
N GLN A 225 10.33 6.18 -0.76
CA GLN A 225 11.24 5.07 -0.50
C GLN A 225 11.12 4.58 0.95
N VAL A 226 11.32 3.28 1.19
CA VAL A 226 11.34 2.69 2.56
C VAL A 226 12.59 1.86 2.80
N ARG A 227 13.15 1.87 4.02
CA ARG A 227 14.49 1.32 4.33
C ARG A 227 14.70 -0.14 3.89
N ASN A 228 13.71 -1.00 4.13
CA ASN A 228 13.84 -2.46 4.03
C ASN A 228 13.24 -3.05 2.73
N SER A 229 12.95 -2.22 1.73
CA SER A 229 12.42 -2.71 0.45
C SER A 229 12.76 -1.74 -0.68
N GLU A 230 13.09 -2.27 -1.86
CA GLU A 230 13.29 -1.46 -3.08
C GLU A 230 11.97 -1.07 -3.77
N ARG A 231 10.82 -1.52 -3.26
CA ARG A 231 9.51 -1.04 -3.71
C ARG A 231 9.31 0.44 -3.39
N LEU A 232 8.58 1.12 -4.28
CA LEU A 232 8.03 2.45 -4.05
C LEU A 232 6.65 2.33 -3.40
N PHE A 233 6.45 3.03 -2.29
CA PHE A 233 5.18 3.07 -1.56
C PHE A 233 4.56 4.45 -1.70
N THR A 234 3.25 4.57 -1.54
CA THR A 234 2.61 5.88 -1.54
C THR A 234 2.62 6.52 -0.16
N VAL A 235 2.64 7.85 -0.14
CA VAL A 235 2.40 8.68 1.04
C VAL A 235 0.91 8.83 1.23
N GLY A 236 0.43 8.61 2.45
CA GLY A 236 -0.96 8.84 2.78
C GLY A 236 -1.93 7.83 2.14
N ASP A 237 -3.22 8.15 2.19
CA ASP A 237 -4.27 7.44 1.47
C ASP A 237 -4.04 7.71 -0.01
N SER A 238 -4.15 6.65 -0.81
CA SER A 238 -3.73 6.67 -2.19
C SER A 238 -4.60 5.72 -2.98
N ALA A 239 -4.75 6.03 -4.27
CA ALA A 239 -5.38 5.14 -5.23
C ALA A 239 -4.74 3.73 -5.26
N ALA A 240 -3.48 3.59 -4.81
CA ALA A 240 -2.81 2.30 -4.67
C ALA A 240 -3.49 1.36 -3.65
N TYR A 241 -4.20 1.91 -2.67
CA TYR A 241 -4.89 1.17 -1.60
C TYR A 241 -6.39 0.95 -1.87
N LEU A 242 -6.90 1.45 -3.00
CA LEU A 242 -8.24 1.11 -3.46
C LEU A 242 -8.29 -0.36 -3.89
N SER A 243 -9.43 -1.01 -3.74
CA SER A 243 -9.66 -2.35 -4.31
C SER A 243 -9.61 -2.33 -5.85
N SER A 244 -9.37 -3.47 -6.49
CA SER A 244 -9.27 -3.60 -7.95
C SER A 244 -10.43 -2.92 -8.67
N ASP A 245 -11.67 -3.29 -8.31
CA ASP A 245 -12.87 -2.85 -9.01
C ASP A 245 -13.03 -1.32 -8.92
N VAL A 246 -12.68 -0.74 -7.76
CA VAL A 246 -12.73 0.71 -7.55
C VAL A 246 -11.63 1.41 -8.34
N ARG A 247 -10.44 0.81 -8.47
CA ARG A 247 -9.39 1.33 -9.35
C ARG A 247 -9.79 1.25 -10.81
N ASP A 248 -10.44 0.18 -11.25
CA ASP A 248 -10.85 0.04 -12.65
C ASP A 248 -11.86 1.11 -13.04
N ILE A 249 -12.82 1.42 -12.16
CA ILE A 249 -13.72 2.57 -12.33
C ILE A 249 -12.92 3.88 -12.41
N LEU A 250 -12.02 4.13 -11.45
CA LEU A 250 -11.29 5.39 -11.35
C LEU A 250 -10.37 5.61 -12.56
N PHE A 251 -9.62 4.58 -12.95
CA PHE A 251 -8.61 4.58 -14.01
C PHE A 251 -9.14 4.11 -15.36
N SER A 252 -10.46 4.01 -15.54
CA SER A 252 -11.05 3.55 -16.81
C SER A 252 -10.46 4.23 -18.06
N GLY A 253 -10.24 3.45 -19.11
CA GLY A 253 -9.55 3.87 -20.33
C GLY A 253 -8.03 3.92 -20.18
N THR A 254 -7.48 3.22 -19.19
CA THR A 254 -6.06 2.91 -19.07
C THR A 254 -5.86 1.41 -19.19
N TRP A 255 -4.63 0.97 -19.43
CA TRP A 255 -4.29 -0.44 -19.44
C TRP A 255 -3.56 -0.79 -18.17
N SER A 256 -4.01 -1.80 -17.45
CA SER A 256 -3.23 -2.42 -16.39
C SER A 256 -2.20 -3.38 -17.02
N ALA A 257 -1.01 -3.42 -16.43
CA ALA A 257 0.07 -4.32 -16.80
C ALA A 257 0.67 -4.92 -15.53
N ASP A 258 0.62 -6.24 -15.36
CA ASP A 258 1.02 -6.93 -14.12
C ASP A 258 1.96 -8.10 -14.40
N LEU A 259 2.96 -8.30 -13.54
CA LEU A 259 3.88 -9.44 -13.62
C LEU A 259 3.19 -10.72 -13.14
N SER A 260 2.92 -11.64 -14.07
CA SER A 260 2.31 -12.93 -13.77
C SER A 260 3.20 -13.76 -12.84
N ASN A 261 2.62 -14.20 -11.71
CA ASN A 261 3.25 -15.06 -10.70
C ASN A 261 4.58 -14.51 -10.15
N ALA A 262 4.74 -13.18 -10.09
CA ALA A 262 6.03 -12.53 -9.87
C ALA A 262 6.86 -13.12 -8.73
N HIS A 263 6.34 -13.12 -7.50
CA HIS A 263 7.12 -13.57 -6.34
C HIS A 263 7.39 -15.07 -6.36
N LEU A 264 6.47 -15.85 -6.94
CA LEU A 264 6.65 -17.30 -7.01
C LEU A 264 7.75 -17.66 -8.01
N VAL A 265 7.78 -17.03 -9.19
CA VAL A 265 8.83 -17.22 -10.19
C VAL A 265 10.19 -16.76 -9.65
N ILE A 266 10.24 -15.58 -9.01
CA ILE A 266 11.47 -15.06 -8.41
C ILE A 266 11.97 -16.01 -7.32
N ALA A 267 11.10 -16.43 -6.39
CA ALA A 267 11.47 -17.36 -5.33
C ALA A 267 11.93 -18.71 -5.89
N ALA A 268 11.18 -19.29 -6.83
CA ALA A 268 11.55 -20.56 -7.46
C ALA A 268 12.94 -20.48 -8.10
N ARG A 269 13.27 -19.37 -8.78
CA ARG A 269 14.59 -19.18 -9.37
C ARG A 269 15.69 -19.01 -8.33
N LEU A 270 15.46 -18.21 -7.28
CA LEU A 270 16.46 -17.99 -6.23
C LEU A 270 16.74 -19.25 -5.42
N TRP A 271 15.74 -20.11 -5.25
CA TRP A 271 15.82 -21.32 -4.42
C TRP A 271 16.16 -22.58 -5.21
N GLY A 272 16.40 -22.48 -6.53
CA GLY A 272 16.75 -23.63 -7.39
C GLY A 272 15.59 -24.60 -7.63
N LEU A 273 14.34 -24.12 -7.67
CA LEU A 273 13.15 -24.96 -7.89
C LEU A 273 12.80 -25.06 -9.38
N ASP A 274 13.68 -25.70 -10.16
CA ASP A 274 13.56 -25.77 -11.62
C ASP A 274 12.27 -26.46 -12.08
N ASP A 275 11.79 -27.49 -11.37
CA ASP A 275 10.52 -28.17 -11.68
C ASP A 275 9.31 -27.22 -11.59
N LEU A 276 9.32 -26.31 -10.61
CA LEU A 276 8.27 -25.30 -10.47
C LEU A 276 8.37 -24.24 -11.57
N LEU A 277 9.57 -23.84 -11.97
CA LEU A 277 9.78 -22.94 -13.10
C LEU A 277 9.28 -23.55 -14.41
N ASN A 278 9.64 -24.81 -14.69
CA ASN A 278 9.20 -25.54 -15.87
C ASN A 278 7.68 -25.65 -15.92
N LEU A 279 7.03 -25.96 -14.79
CA LEU A 279 5.57 -26.01 -14.70
C LEU A 279 4.92 -24.65 -15.00
N ILE A 280 5.48 -23.55 -14.47
CA ILE A 280 4.97 -22.19 -14.73
C ILE A 280 5.17 -21.80 -16.19
N GLU A 281 6.30 -22.17 -16.80
CA GLU A 281 6.59 -21.87 -18.20
C GLU A 281 5.65 -22.63 -19.14
N GLU A 282 5.43 -23.93 -18.88
CA GLU A 282 4.54 -24.79 -19.67
C GLU A 282 3.07 -24.36 -19.53
N LYS A 283 2.58 -24.14 -18.30
CA LYS A 283 1.16 -23.84 -18.05
C LYS A 283 0.83 -22.34 -18.16
N GLY A 284 1.83 -21.47 -18.19
CA GLY A 284 1.71 -20.01 -18.17
C GLY A 284 1.25 -19.43 -16.81
N SER A 285 0.48 -20.18 -16.03
CA SER A 285 -0.01 -19.80 -14.72
C SER A 285 -0.12 -21.02 -13.80
N ILE A 286 0.35 -20.89 -12.56
CA ILE A 286 0.25 -21.95 -11.55
C ILE A 286 -1.19 -22.11 -11.01
N TRP A 287 -2.00 -21.06 -11.09
CA TRP A 287 -3.31 -21.04 -10.42
C TRP A 287 -4.28 -22.11 -10.94
N PRO A 288 -4.51 -22.28 -12.26
CA PRO A 288 -5.39 -23.34 -12.75
C PRO A 288 -4.96 -24.74 -12.29
N TYR A 289 -3.65 -25.01 -12.30
CA TYR A 289 -3.09 -26.27 -11.80
C TYR A 289 -3.42 -26.48 -10.32
N LEU A 290 -3.11 -25.51 -9.46
CA LEU A 290 -3.37 -25.65 -8.02
C LEU A 290 -4.85 -25.74 -7.67
N MET A 291 -5.70 -24.98 -8.37
CA MET A 291 -7.15 -25.05 -8.14
C MET A 291 -7.69 -26.43 -8.53
N CYS A 292 -7.17 -27.03 -9.61
CA CYS A 292 -7.53 -28.38 -10.04
C CYS A 292 -7.07 -29.44 -9.02
N GLU A 293 -5.79 -29.44 -8.65
CA GLU A 293 -5.22 -30.39 -7.68
C GLU A 293 -5.89 -30.31 -6.30
N LEU A 294 -6.23 -29.09 -5.87
CA LEU A 294 -6.91 -28.85 -4.60
C LEU A 294 -8.43 -28.98 -4.69
N GLN A 295 -8.99 -29.19 -5.89
CA GLN A 295 -10.44 -29.20 -6.16
C GLN A 295 -11.13 -27.98 -5.54
N LEU A 296 -10.52 -26.80 -5.69
CA LEU A 296 -11.05 -25.55 -5.20
C LEU A 296 -11.91 -24.87 -6.27
N PRO A 297 -13.07 -24.30 -5.90
CA PRO A 297 -13.87 -23.51 -6.81
C PRO A 297 -13.17 -22.18 -7.11
N ILE A 298 -13.32 -21.63 -8.32
CA ILE A 298 -12.49 -20.52 -8.84
C ILE A 298 -12.51 -19.28 -7.93
N GLU A 299 -13.61 -19.07 -7.20
CA GLU A 299 -13.83 -17.97 -6.26
C GLU A 299 -12.85 -18.00 -5.07
N LYS A 300 -12.23 -19.15 -4.79
CA LYS A 300 -11.23 -19.33 -3.73
C LYS A 300 -9.78 -19.05 -4.14
N LYS A 301 -9.57 -18.65 -5.40
CA LYS A 301 -8.25 -18.22 -5.89
C LYS A 301 -7.62 -17.10 -5.04
N PRO A 302 -8.35 -16.06 -4.57
CA PRO A 302 -7.76 -15.01 -3.73
C PRO A 302 -7.19 -15.53 -2.40
N GLU A 303 -7.90 -16.41 -1.71
CA GLU A 303 -7.45 -17.06 -0.48
C GLU A 303 -6.26 -17.98 -0.72
N LEU A 304 -6.30 -18.79 -1.78
CA LEU A 304 -5.14 -19.63 -2.16
C LEU A 304 -3.89 -18.79 -2.45
N LYS A 305 -4.05 -17.65 -3.16
CA LYS A 305 -2.96 -16.71 -3.44
C LYS A 305 -2.34 -16.16 -2.15
N LYS A 306 -3.15 -15.83 -1.13
CA LYS A 306 -2.67 -15.40 0.20
C LYS A 306 -1.84 -16.49 0.88
N VAL A 307 -2.27 -17.74 0.80
CA VAL A 307 -1.55 -18.89 1.38
C VAL A 307 -0.20 -19.08 0.70
N ILE A 308 -0.16 -19.16 -0.63
CA ILE A 308 1.08 -19.38 -1.40
C ILE A 308 2.09 -18.26 -1.12
N TYR A 309 1.65 -16.99 -1.12
CA TYR A 309 2.56 -15.89 -0.81
C TYR A 309 2.98 -15.85 0.66
N ALA A 310 2.12 -16.25 1.60
CA ALA A 310 2.55 -16.44 2.97
C ALA A 310 3.66 -17.50 3.08
N THR A 311 3.59 -18.58 2.29
CA THR A 311 4.68 -19.55 2.18
C THR A 311 5.96 -18.87 1.67
N VAL A 312 5.87 -18.13 0.56
CA VAL A 312 7.02 -17.43 -0.06
C VAL A 312 7.70 -16.46 0.91
N TYR A 313 6.91 -15.74 1.72
CA TYR A 313 7.41 -14.75 2.69
C TYR A 313 7.83 -15.35 4.05
N GLY A 314 8.04 -16.66 4.13
CA GLY A 314 8.64 -17.28 5.32
C GLY A 314 7.66 -17.54 6.47
N LYS A 315 6.35 -17.60 6.22
CA LYS A 315 5.39 -17.91 7.30
C LYS A 315 5.68 -19.32 7.88
N PRO A 316 5.89 -19.46 9.20
CA PRO A 316 6.17 -20.76 9.82
C PRO A 316 5.06 -21.77 9.57
N VAL A 317 5.41 -23.05 9.40
CA VAL A 317 4.46 -24.12 9.04
C VAL A 317 3.23 -24.18 9.96
N PRO A 318 3.34 -24.09 11.31
CA PRO A 318 2.16 -24.10 12.17
C PRO A 318 1.22 -22.91 11.91
N GLN A 319 1.78 -21.72 11.68
CA GLN A 319 1.02 -20.51 11.37
C GLN A 319 0.40 -20.56 9.97
N LEU A 320 1.12 -21.15 9.01
CA LEU A 320 0.63 -21.38 7.66
C LEU A 320 -0.57 -22.33 7.68
N LYS A 321 -0.49 -23.47 8.39
CA LYS A 321 -1.62 -24.39 8.60
C LYS A 321 -2.82 -23.68 9.21
N GLY A 322 -2.59 -22.89 10.27
CA GLY A 322 -3.66 -22.10 10.89
C GLY A 322 -4.32 -21.10 9.92
N GLN A 323 -3.52 -20.43 9.08
CA GLN A 323 -4.05 -19.53 8.05
C GLN A 323 -4.88 -20.29 7.01
N ILE A 324 -4.38 -21.42 6.49
CA ILE A 324 -5.09 -22.24 5.51
C ILE A 324 -6.41 -22.73 6.09
N THR A 325 -6.41 -23.24 7.32
CA THR A 325 -7.63 -23.71 7.99
C THR A 325 -8.65 -22.59 8.14
N ARG A 326 -8.21 -21.36 8.43
CA ARG A 326 -9.10 -20.20 8.57
C ARG A 326 -9.65 -19.71 7.23
N GLU A 327 -8.87 -19.72 6.17
CA GLU A 327 -9.25 -19.13 4.87
C GLU A 327 -9.96 -20.14 3.94
N LEU A 328 -9.53 -21.41 3.99
CA LEU A 328 -9.97 -22.47 3.08
C LEU A 328 -10.64 -23.65 3.80
N GLY A 329 -10.34 -23.88 5.08
CA GLY A 329 -10.90 -24.98 5.87
C GLY A 329 -9.90 -26.10 6.18
N ARG A 330 -10.26 -26.95 7.14
CA ARG A 330 -9.37 -28.01 7.66
C ARG A 330 -9.03 -29.06 6.59
N GLU A 331 -10.03 -29.53 5.85
CA GLU A 331 -9.85 -30.54 4.80
C GLU A 331 -8.86 -30.08 3.71
N PHE A 332 -8.96 -28.81 3.31
CA PHE A 332 -8.03 -28.21 2.35
C PHE A 332 -6.62 -28.03 2.92
N THR A 333 -6.51 -27.81 4.23
CA THR A 333 -5.20 -27.73 4.89
C THR A 333 -4.45 -29.06 4.75
N GLU A 334 -5.14 -30.17 4.93
CA GLU A 334 -4.53 -31.51 4.79
C GLU A 334 -4.12 -31.77 3.34
N ARG A 335 -5.01 -31.52 2.36
CA ARG A 335 -4.70 -31.67 0.93
C ARG A 335 -3.54 -30.78 0.48
N TYR A 336 -3.56 -29.49 0.84
CA TYR A 336 -2.51 -28.54 0.48
C TYR A 336 -1.14 -28.96 1.00
N MET A 337 -1.08 -29.43 2.25
CA MET A 337 0.18 -29.86 2.87
C MET A 337 0.71 -31.18 2.31
N LEU A 338 -0.15 -31.97 1.63
CA LEU A 338 0.23 -33.21 0.96
C LEU A 338 0.65 -33.00 -0.51
N LEU A 339 0.43 -31.82 -1.09
CA LEU A 339 0.86 -31.55 -2.46
C LEU A 339 2.40 -31.60 -2.57
N PRO A 340 2.97 -32.36 -3.53
CA PRO A 340 4.41 -32.39 -3.75
C PRO A 340 5.01 -31.00 -3.93
N MET A 341 4.34 -30.13 -4.70
CA MET A 341 4.78 -28.75 -4.91
C MET A 341 4.86 -27.94 -3.62
N THR A 342 3.94 -28.16 -2.66
CA THR A 342 3.99 -27.49 -1.35
C THR A 342 5.21 -27.93 -0.56
N ALA A 343 5.53 -29.23 -0.58
CA ALA A 343 6.73 -29.75 0.06
C ALA A 343 8.00 -29.14 -0.55
N THR A 344 8.12 -29.17 -1.88
CA THR A 344 9.24 -28.55 -2.62
C THR A 344 9.40 -27.06 -2.29
N LEU A 345 8.29 -26.31 -2.24
CA LEU A 345 8.33 -24.88 -1.93
C LEU A 345 8.76 -24.61 -0.47
N LEU A 346 8.29 -25.43 0.48
CA LEU A 346 8.68 -25.32 1.88
C LEU A 346 10.15 -25.69 2.10
N GLU A 347 10.62 -26.77 1.48
CA GLU A 347 12.02 -27.21 1.57
C GLU A 347 12.97 -26.18 0.97
N GLY A 348 12.71 -25.71 -0.26
CA GLY A 348 13.53 -24.68 -0.90
C GLY A 348 13.57 -23.38 -0.10
N ARG A 349 12.44 -22.99 0.48
CA ARG A 349 12.37 -21.83 1.38
C ARG A 349 13.24 -22.00 2.62
N GLU A 350 13.13 -23.13 3.33
CA GLU A 350 13.92 -23.35 4.55
C GLU A 350 15.42 -23.42 4.22
N GLN A 351 15.81 -24.10 3.15
CA GLN A 351 17.19 -24.15 2.67
C GLN A 351 17.73 -22.74 2.36
N HIS A 352 16.92 -21.91 1.67
CA HIS A 352 17.32 -20.54 1.36
C HIS A 352 17.41 -19.69 2.64
N MET A 353 16.47 -19.83 3.57
CA MET A 353 16.51 -19.15 4.86
C MET A 353 17.72 -19.58 5.71
N ASP A 354 18.12 -20.85 5.67
CA ASP A 354 19.35 -21.36 6.29
C ASP A 354 20.60 -20.77 5.62
N GLY A 355 20.59 -20.62 4.29
CA GLY A 355 21.61 -19.90 3.54
C GLY A 355 21.74 -18.45 4.01
N ILE A 356 20.63 -17.73 4.18
CA ILE A 356 20.60 -16.36 4.70
C ILE A 356 21.21 -16.30 6.11
N ARG A 357 20.83 -17.23 6.99
CA ARG A 357 21.37 -17.33 8.36
C ARG A 357 22.88 -17.54 8.34
N SER A 358 23.35 -18.48 7.52
CA SER A 358 24.76 -18.85 7.42
C SER A 358 25.62 -17.75 6.82
N ASN A 359 25.11 -17.03 5.83
CA ASN A 359 25.80 -15.93 5.16
C ASN A 359 25.67 -14.59 5.89
N GLY A 360 24.82 -14.51 6.92
CA GLY A 360 24.54 -13.29 7.67
C GLY A 360 23.72 -12.24 6.89
N GLY A 361 23.17 -12.58 5.73
CA GLY A 361 22.49 -11.66 4.82
C GLY A 361 22.32 -12.19 3.40
N ILE A 362 21.95 -11.31 2.47
CA ILE A 362 21.84 -11.59 1.01
C ILE A 362 22.46 -10.46 0.19
N THR A 363 22.76 -10.75 -1.08
CA THR A 363 23.02 -9.74 -2.10
C THR A 363 21.77 -9.57 -2.97
N ASP A 364 21.27 -8.35 -3.09
CA ASP A 364 20.04 -8.08 -3.84
C ASP A 364 20.26 -8.01 -5.37
N ALA A 365 19.19 -7.79 -6.13
CA ALA A 365 19.22 -7.68 -7.60
C ALA A 365 20.12 -6.54 -8.15
N TYR A 366 20.59 -5.64 -7.27
CA TYR A 366 21.46 -4.51 -7.60
C TYR A 366 22.90 -4.73 -7.14
N GLY A 367 23.25 -5.93 -6.67
CA GLY A 367 24.58 -6.26 -6.19
C GLY A 367 24.87 -5.69 -4.79
N LYS A 368 23.86 -5.22 -4.06
CA LYS A 368 24.05 -4.68 -2.71
C LYS A 368 23.83 -5.75 -1.66
N PHE A 369 24.82 -5.92 -0.78
CA PHE A 369 24.69 -6.78 0.39
C PHE A 369 23.83 -6.13 1.47
N HIS A 370 22.91 -6.91 2.06
CA HIS A 370 22.07 -6.52 3.18
C HIS A 370 22.24 -7.50 4.33
N ALA A 371 22.81 -7.02 5.43
CA ALA A 371 23.05 -7.83 6.60
C ALA A 371 21.78 -8.00 7.44
N LEU A 372 21.66 -9.13 8.14
CA LEU A 372 20.58 -9.38 9.11
C LEU A 372 20.50 -8.28 10.18
N THR A 373 21.65 -7.74 10.59
CA THR A 373 21.77 -6.65 11.57
C THR A 373 21.17 -5.33 11.11
N ASP A 374 21.04 -5.11 9.79
CA ASP A 374 20.53 -3.86 9.22
C ASP A 374 19.01 -3.76 9.24
N THR A 375 18.31 -4.87 9.50
CA THR A 375 16.84 -4.95 9.50
C THR A 375 16.21 -4.20 10.67
N GLY A 376 16.90 -4.12 11.81
CA GLY A 376 16.34 -3.68 13.09
C GLY A 376 15.49 -4.75 13.79
N GLU A 377 15.45 -5.97 13.25
CA GLU A 377 14.76 -7.14 13.79
C GLU A 377 15.76 -8.17 14.33
N LYS A 378 15.27 -9.22 15.00
CA LYS A 378 16.11 -10.28 15.58
C LYS A 378 15.61 -11.66 15.17
N GLY A 379 16.54 -12.62 15.11
CA GLY A 379 16.26 -14.02 14.80
C GLY A 379 15.49 -14.20 13.50
N GLU A 380 14.48 -15.06 13.54
CA GLU A 380 13.65 -15.42 12.38
C GLU A 380 12.98 -14.23 11.69
N SER A 381 12.64 -13.17 12.42
CA SER A 381 12.01 -12.00 11.82
C SER A 381 12.97 -11.25 10.89
N ALA A 382 14.24 -11.12 11.31
CA ALA A 382 15.28 -10.53 10.47
C ALA A 382 15.48 -11.33 9.18
N VAL A 383 15.51 -12.67 9.27
CA VAL A 383 15.64 -13.55 8.11
C VAL A 383 14.48 -13.37 7.13
N ARG A 384 13.23 -13.36 7.62
CA ARG A 384 12.05 -13.11 6.76
C ARG A 384 12.05 -11.73 6.13
N THR A 385 12.50 -10.71 6.85
CA THR A 385 12.63 -9.34 6.31
C THR A 385 13.66 -9.31 5.17
N ILE A 386 14.80 -9.98 5.32
CA ILE A 386 15.82 -10.10 4.28
C ILE A 386 15.30 -10.90 3.07
N LEU A 387 14.63 -12.03 3.30
CA LEU A 387 13.99 -12.84 2.28
C LEU A 387 12.99 -12.02 1.43
N SER A 388 12.09 -11.29 2.10
CA SER A 388 11.09 -10.43 1.44
C SER A 388 11.76 -9.32 0.64
N ARG A 389 12.84 -8.73 1.17
CA ARG A 389 13.61 -7.69 0.49
C ARG A 389 14.24 -8.21 -0.80
N GLU A 390 14.85 -9.39 -0.74
CA GLU A 390 15.50 -10.01 -1.90
C GLU A 390 14.50 -10.19 -3.04
N VAL A 391 13.38 -10.87 -2.77
CA VAL A 391 12.30 -11.07 -3.77
C VAL A 391 11.80 -9.74 -4.33
N GLY A 392 11.53 -8.77 -3.46
CA GLY A 392 11.05 -7.43 -3.87
C GLY A 392 12.09 -6.63 -4.68
N SER A 393 13.38 -6.92 -4.52
CA SER A 393 14.43 -6.25 -5.29
C SER A 393 14.44 -6.69 -6.77
N TYR A 394 14.28 -7.99 -7.03
CA TYR A 394 14.19 -8.55 -8.38
C TYR A 394 12.88 -8.15 -9.05
N GLU A 395 11.77 -8.17 -8.32
CA GLU A 395 10.48 -7.68 -8.82
C GLU A 395 10.58 -6.23 -9.28
N PHE A 396 11.09 -5.34 -8.42
CA PHE A 396 11.23 -3.93 -8.77
C PHE A 396 12.22 -3.75 -9.94
N LYS A 397 13.32 -4.50 -9.96
CA LYS A 397 14.31 -4.45 -11.05
C LYS A 397 13.68 -4.77 -12.40
N VAL A 398 12.96 -5.88 -12.50
CA VAL A 398 12.30 -6.29 -13.74
C VAL A 398 11.20 -5.30 -14.12
N MET A 399 10.36 -4.88 -13.17
CA MET A 399 9.29 -3.93 -13.47
C MET A 399 9.80 -2.53 -13.83
N SER A 400 10.98 -2.13 -13.33
CA SER A 400 11.59 -0.84 -13.65
C SER A 400 11.93 -0.70 -15.15
N ALA A 401 12.17 -1.81 -15.85
CA ALA A 401 12.39 -1.79 -17.30
C ALA A 401 11.17 -1.21 -18.06
N ALA A 402 9.94 -1.54 -17.62
CA ALA A 402 8.73 -0.92 -18.17
C ALA A 402 8.71 0.60 -17.94
N ALA A 403 9.08 1.04 -16.72
CA ALA A 403 9.13 2.46 -16.39
C ALA A 403 10.17 3.22 -17.23
N GLU A 404 11.30 2.60 -17.53
CA GLU A 404 12.36 3.20 -18.35
C GLU A 404 11.89 3.44 -19.79
N ILE A 405 11.24 2.45 -20.43
CA ILE A 405 10.64 2.60 -21.76
C ILE A 405 9.59 3.72 -21.76
N ILE A 406 8.72 3.73 -20.76
CA ILE A 406 7.65 4.74 -20.67
C ILE A 406 8.23 6.13 -20.47
N ARG A 407 9.25 6.29 -19.61
CA ARG A 407 9.95 7.56 -19.39
C ARG A 407 10.63 8.08 -20.66
N GLY A 408 11.19 7.18 -21.47
CA GLY A 408 11.80 7.50 -22.77
C GLY A 408 10.79 7.86 -23.87
N SER A 409 9.48 7.75 -23.63
CA SER A 409 8.45 7.95 -24.66
C SER A 409 8.12 9.41 -24.99
N ASN A 410 8.78 10.39 -24.36
CA ASN A 410 8.50 11.82 -24.50
C ASN A 410 7.01 12.17 -24.29
N GLY A 411 6.36 11.53 -23.33
CA GLY A 411 4.96 11.77 -22.96
C GLY A 411 3.93 11.15 -23.90
N GLN A 412 4.34 10.24 -24.80
CA GLN A 412 3.41 9.43 -25.59
C GLN A 412 2.74 8.35 -24.74
N VAL A 413 3.42 7.90 -23.68
CA VAL A 413 2.95 6.94 -22.68
C VAL A 413 3.31 7.47 -21.30
N TRP A 414 2.49 7.19 -20.29
CA TRP A 414 2.80 7.51 -18.90
C TRP A 414 2.10 6.56 -17.93
N ILE A 415 2.52 6.56 -16.66
CA ILE A 415 2.07 5.64 -15.60
C ILE A 415 1.19 6.39 -14.59
N PRO A 416 -0.16 6.36 -14.68
CA PRO A 416 -1.02 6.97 -13.68
C PRO A 416 -0.89 6.37 -12.28
N LEU A 417 -0.60 5.07 -12.19
CA LEU A 417 -0.52 4.38 -10.91
C LEU A 417 0.51 3.26 -10.99
N TRP A 418 1.40 3.23 -10.01
CA TRP A 418 2.36 2.17 -9.74
C TRP A 418 1.90 1.32 -8.55
N LEU A 419 1.89 -0.01 -8.72
CA LEU A 419 1.40 -1.01 -7.76
C LEU A 419 2.46 -2.08 -7.41
N HIS A 420 3.74 -1.79 -7.58
CA HIS A 420 4.86 -2.74 -7.39
C HIS A 420 5.07 -3.70 -8.57
N ASP A 421 4.41 -4.86 -8.56
CA ASP A 421 4.40 -5.85 -9.65
C ASP A 421 3.47 -5.44 -10.80
N GLY A 422 2.62 -4.44 -10.57
CA GLY A 422 1.73 -3.89 -11.58
C GLY A 422 1.87 -2.39 -11.81
N ILE A 423 1.43 -1.94 -12.98
CA ILE A 423 1.25 -0.53 -13.32
C ILE A 423 -0.07 -0.33 -14.08
N TYR A 424 -0.67 0.83 -13.91
CA TYR A 424 -1.62 1.37 -14.89
C TYR A 424 -0.83 2.23 -15.87
N VAL A 425 -1.14 2.15 -17.16
CA VAL A 425 -0.51 2.97 -18.19
C VAL A 425 -1.55 3.60 -19.10
N LYS A 426 -1.31 4.87 -19.43
CA LYS A 426 -2.14 5.64 -20.35
C LYS A 426 -1.35 5.95 -21.61
N PHE A 427 -1.93 5.59 -22.74
CA PHE A 427 -1.42 5.94 -24.06
C PHE A 427 -2.08 7.22 -24.55
N ARG A 428 -1.29 8.13 -25.12
CA ARG A 428 -1.80 9.37 -25.73
C ARG A 428 -2.48 9.10 -27.07
N ASP A 429 -1.97 8.13 -27.82
CA ASP A 429 -2.45 7.77 -29.15
C ASP A 429 -2.92 6.30 -29.16
N ALA A 430 -4.21 6.12 -29.41
CA ALA A 430 -4.85 4.81 -29.46
C ALA A 430 -4.29 3.91 -30.58
N ALA A 431 -3.86 4.50 -31.71
CA ALA A 431 -3.32 3.75 -32.84
C ALA A 431 -1.97 3.10 -32.54
N ARG A 432 -1.30 3.52 -31.45
CA ARG A 432 0.05 3.06 -31.08
C ARG A 432 0.08 2.20 -29.82
N VAL A 433 -1.09 1.85 -29.28
CA VAL A 433 -1.22 1.05 -28.05
C VAL A 433 -0.47 -0.27 -28.17
N GLU A 434 -0.73 -1.06 -29.21
CA GLU A 434 -0.10 -2.38 -29.36
C GLU A 434 1.42 -2.28 -29.59
N ASN A 435 1.88 -1.27 -30.33
CA ASN A 435 3.32 -1.02 -30.50
C ASN A 435 4.01 -0.73 -29.15
N TRP A 436 3.39 0.09 -28.32
CA TRP A 436 3.95 0.41 -27.01
C TRP A 436 3.85 -0.76 -26.03
N LYS A 437 2.73 -1.50 -26.01
CA LYS A 437 2.60 -2.72 -25.22
C LYS A 437 3.69 -3.73 -25.56
N LEU A 438 3.96 -3.94 -26.85
CA LEU A 438 5.04 -4.81 -27.31
C LEU A 438 6.40 -4.34 -26.78
N LYS A 439 6.77 -3.08 -27.00
CA LYS A 439 8.06 -2.53 -26.51
C LYS A 439 8.25 -2.65 -25.01
N ILE A 440 7.19 -2.37 -24.25
CA ILE A 440 7.22 -2.47 -22.78
C ILE A 440 7.37 -3.94 -22.36
N THR A 441 6.63 -4.85 -23.01
CA THR A 441 6.68 -6.29 -22.74
C THR A 441 8.05 -6.88 -23.08
N GLU A 442 8.63 -6.51 -24.22
CA GLU A 442 9.96 -6.93 -24.64
C GLU A 442 11.05 -6.45 -23.67
N ALA A 443 10.96 -5.21 -23.19
CA ALA A 443 11.91 -4.68 -22.21
C ALA A 443 11.84 -5.43 -20.87
N VAL A 444 10.62 -5.73 -20.39
CA VAL A 444 10.42 -6.55 -19.18
C VAL A 444 10.94 -7.96 -19.38
N ALA A 445 10.64 -8.60 -20.50
CA ALA A 445 11.11 -9.95 -20.81
C ALA A 445 12.65 -10.01 -20.91
N LEU A 446 13.26 -9.02 -21.58
CA LEU A 446 14.71 -8.90 -21.67
C LEU A 446 15.35 -8.75 -20.30
N GLU A 447 14.82 -7.86 -19.44
CA GLU A 447 15.35 -7.68 -18.09
C GLU A 447 15.20 -8.95 -17.25
N SER A 448 14.04 -9.61 -17.34
CA SER A 448 13.76 -10.85 -16.63
C SER A 448 14.68 -12.01 -17.05
N SER A 449 15.00 -12.10 -18.35
CA SER A 449 15.86 -13.15 -18.90
C SER A 449 17.30 -13.10 -18.36
N LYS A 450 17.81 -11.90 -17.99
CA LYS A 450 19.14 -11.74 -17.38
C LYS A 450 19.30 -12.49 -16.07
N TYR A 451 18.18 -12.77 -15.40
CA TYR A 451 18.13 -13.45 -14.11
C TYR A 451 17.64 -14.91 -14.23
N GLY A 452 17.36 -15.39 -15.46
CA GLY A 452 16.73 -16.70 -15.68
C GLY A 452 15.34 -16.79 -15.07
N MET A 453 14.61 -15.67 -15.01
CA MET A 453 13.26 -15.61 -14.46
C MET A 453 12.29 -15.52 -15.65
N PRO A 454 11.38 -16.49 -15.88
CA PRO A 454 10.40 -16.42 -16.96
C PRO A 454 9.19 -15.54 -16.61
N LEU A 455 9.41 -14.30 -16.12
CA LEU A 455 8.32 -13.38 -15.80
C LEU A 455 7.67 -12.86 -17.08
N LYS A 456 6.32 -12.83 -17.07
CA LYS A 456 5.50 -12.36 -18.19
C LYS A 456 4.65 -11.18 -17.73
N LEU A 457 4.59 -10.14 -18.55
CA LEU A 457 3.72 -8.99 -18.32
C LEU A 457 2.34 -9.26 -18.95
N VAL A 458 1.29 -9.22 -18.15
CA VAL A 458 -0.10 -9.45 -18.58
C VAL A 458 -0.81 -8.12 -18.66
N TRP A 459 -1.52 -7.87 -19.76
CA TRP A 459 -2.20 -6.61 -20.03
C TRP A 459 -3.71 -6.78 -19.97
N GLU A 460 -4.41 -5.90 -19.26
CA GLU A 460 -5.87 -5.84 -19.23
C GLU A 460 -6.32 -4.39 -19.43
N LEU A 461 -7.47 -4.18 -20.07
CA LEU A 461 -8.06 -2.85 -20.23
C LEU A 461 -8.99 -2.58 -19.04
N SER A 462 -8.72 -1.50 -18.32
CA SER A 462 -9.54 -1.03 -17.19
C SER A 462 -10.61 -0.04 -17.62
#